data_AF-U2V945-F1
#
_entry.id   AF-U2V945-F1
#
_cell.length_a   1.000
_cell.length_b   1.000
_cell.length_c   1.000
_cell.angle_alpha   90.00
_cell.angle_beta   90.00
_cell.angle_gamma   90.00
#
_symmetry.space_group_name_H-M   'P 1'
#
loop_
_entity.id
_entity.type
_entity.pdbx_description
1 polymer ?
#
loop_
_entity_poly.entity_id
_entity_poly.type
_entity_poly.pdbx_seq_one_letter_code
_entity_poly.pdbx_strand_id
1 'polypeptide(L)'
;MKYDLVIFDLDGTLMDTSKSITKTVNSAMKELGKKQYSANECVKFVGGGVSGLARNILGKEKYEDVTNEEMEKVIRKYYDIYFDYGVEPYEGIPKLLDFLEQNGVKKGIVTNKDHETALSAVDKKLSKWNFDGIFGSNEKEYPNKPNPYNVHKMTQNLNISKEKILFVGDMLVDVNTAKNAGIDIVYCKWGFGEVKGEVGIDEDVKVPSVQEIIERIKGK
;
A
#
# COMPACT_ATOMS: atom_id res chain seq x y z
N MET A 1 18.26 6.82 -17.43
CA MET A 1 17.38 6.42 -16.31
C MET A 1 18.20 5.59 -15.33
N LYS A 2 18.05 5.81 -14.03
CA LYS A 2 18.74 5.02 -13.00
C LYS A 2 18.10 3.63 -12.85
N TYR A 3 16.78 3.57 -12.85
CA TYR A 3 15.99 2.35 -12.67
C TYR A 3 15.23 1.96 -13.94
N ASP A 4 15.04 0.64 -14.12
CA ASP A 4 14.32 0.04 -15.23
C ASP A 4 12.94 -0.49 -14.80
N LEU A 5 12.72 -0.67 -13.49
CA LEU A 5 11.46 -1.05 -12.87
C LEU A 5 11.20 -0.21 -11.61
N VAL A 6 9.97 0.29 -11.48
CA VAL A 6 9.47 0.89 -10.24
C VAL A 6 8.32 0.05 -9.68
N ILE A 7 8.47 -0.41 -8.46
CA ILE A 7 7.48 -1.18 -7.72
C ILE A 7 6.81 -0.25 -6.71
N PHE A 8 5.49 -0.23 -6.69
CA PHE A 8 4.72 0.65 -5.81
C PHE A 8 3.95 -0.16 -4.76
N ASP A 9 3.84 0.37 -3.54
CA ASP A 9 2.64 0.09 -2.74
C ASP A 9 1.42 0.84 -3.30
N LEU A 10 0.23 0.43 -2.87
CA LEU A 10 -1.03 0.96 -3.34
C LEU A 10 -1.63 1.99 -2.37
N ASP A 11 -2.04 1.54 -1.19
CA ASP A 11 -2.71 2.36 -0.17
C ASP A 11 -1.71 3.29 0.51
N GLY A 12 -1.98 4.60 0.56
CA GLY A 12 -1.06 5.56 1.18
C GLY A 12 0.12 5.97 0.28
N THR A 13 0.37 5.23 -0.81
CA THR A 13 1.42 5.52 -1.79
C THR A 13 0.87 6.04 -3.12
N LEU A 14 0.20 5.18 -3.90
CA LEU A 14 -0.41 5.56 -5.18
C LEU A 14 -1.78 6.21 -4.98
N MET A 15 -2.57 5.70 -4.02
CA MET A 15 -3.95 6.12 -3.81
C MET A 15 -4.21 6.50 -2.35
N ASP A 16 -4.93 7.60 -2.16
CA ASP A 16 -5.47 7.95 -0.84
C ASP A 16 -6.72 7.11 -0.58
N THR A 17 -6.56 6.07 0.25
CA THR A 17 -7.65 5.19 0.66
C THR A 17 -8.18 5.48 2.06
N SER A 18 -7.77 6.60 2.67
CA SER A 18 -8.18 6.97 4.03
C SER A 18 -9.70 7.05 4.20
N LYS A 19 -10.41 7.61 3.21
CA LYS A 19 -11.89 7.74 3.23
C LYS A 19 -12.58 6.37 3.15
N SER A 20 -12.11 5.51 2.25
CA SER A 20 -12.61 4.13 2.10
C SER A 20 -12.42 3.33 3.38
N ILE A 21 -11.21 3.38 3.95
CA ILE A 21 -10.88 2.70 5.21
C ILE A 21 -11.74 3.23 6.35
N THR A 22 -11.87 4.55 6.48
CA THR A 22 -12.68 5.18 7.53
C THR A 22 -14.14 4.77 7.43
N LYS A 23 -14.70 4.78 6.22
CA LYS A 23 -16.09 4.36 5.99
C LYS A 23 -16.30 2.89 6.31
N THR A 24 -15.35 2.04 5.91
CA THR A 24 -15.36 0.60 6.17
C THR A 24 -15.33 0.31 7.67
N VAL A 25 -14.30 0.83 8.36
CA VAL A 25 -14.10 0.60 9.80
C VAL A 25 -15.30 1.11 10.59
N ASN A 26 -15.75 2.34 10.36
CA ASN A 26 -16.86 2.89 11.15
C ASN A 26 -18.20 2.19 10.87
N SER A 27 -18.40 1.64 9.67
CA SER A 27 -19.60 0.83 9.39
C SER A 27 -19.55 -0.50 10.14
N ALA A 28 -18.37 -1.15 10.18
CA ALA A 28 -18.16 -2.37 10.94
C ALA A 28 -18.33 -2.15 12.45
N MET A 29 -17.68 -1.11 12.99
CA MET A 29 -17.79 -0.77 14.41
C MET A 29 -19.23 -0.45 14.80
N LYS A 30 -19.98 0.26 13.94
CA LYS A 30 -21.40 0.56 14.17
C LYS A 30 -22.25 -0.72 14.22
N GLU A 31 -22.03 -1.66 13.32
CA GLU A 31 -22.74 -2.95 13.31
C GLU A 31 -22.47 -3.76 14.58
N LEU A 32 -21.22 -3.72 15.08
CA LEU A 32 -20.81 -4.38 16.32
C LEU A 32 -21.21 -3.60 17.60
N GLY A 33 -21.91 -2.47 17.48
CA GLY A 33 -22.30 -1.64 18.62
C GLY A 33 -21.11 -0.99 19.34
N LYS A 34 -19.99 -0.76 18.65
CA LYS A 34 -18.75 -0.20 19.18
C LYS A 34 -18.57 1.27 18.78
N LYS A 35 -17.56 1.92 19.39
CA LYS A 35 -17.26 3.33 19.11
C LYS A 35 -16.73 3.51 17.69
N GLN A 36 -16.97 4.70 17.14
CA GLN A 36 -16.43 5.11 15.84
C GLN A 36 -15.16 5.94 16.02
N TYR A 37 -14.36 6.02 14.96
CA TYR A 37 -13.05 6.64 14.93
C TYR A 37 -12.99 7.79 13.93
N SER A 38 -12.11 8.74 14.21
CA SER A 38 -11.70 9.73 13.21
C SER A 38 -10.90 9.07 12.07
N ALA A 39 -10.75 9.78 10.94
CA ALA A 39 -9.96 9.26 9.81
C ALA A 39 -8.51 8.95 10.19
N ASN A 40 -7.86 9.82 10.96
CA ASN A 40 -6.49 9.62 11.43
C ASN A 40 -6.37 8.40 12.36
N GLU A 41 -7.36 8.14 13.20
CA GLU A 41 -7.38 6.94 14.04
C GLU A 41 -7.58 5.67 13.21
N CYS A 42 -8.45 5.70 12.19
CA CYS A 42 -8.62 4.60 11.25
C CYS A 42 -7.32 4.28 10.51
N VAL A 43 -6.63 5.30 10.01
CA VAL A 43 -5.31 5.15 9.36
C VAL A 43 -4.29 4.53 10.30
N LYS A 44 -4.34 4.84 11.60
CA LYS A 44 -3.44 4.23 12.59
C LYS A 44 -3.61 2.72 12.77
N PHE A 45 -4.77 2.17 12.43
CA PHE A 45 -4.99 0.74 12.43
C PHE A 45 -4.47 0.05 11.15
N VAL A 46 -4.09 0.79 10.11
CA VAL A 46 -3.66 0.23 8.83
C VAL A 46 -2.33 -0.50 8.96
N GLY A 47 -2.29 -1.70 8.39
CA GLY A 47 -1.13 -2.57 8.30
C GLY A 47 -1.54 -4.04 8.34
N GLY A 48 -1.05 -4.86 7.42
CA GLY A 48 -1.35 -6.30 7.36
C GLY A 48 -2.74 -6.65 6.80
N GLY A 49 -3.29 -5.82 5.91
CA GLY A 49 -4.58 -6.04 5.27
C GLY A 49 -5.76 -5.97 6.25
N VAL A 50 -6.91 -6.55 5.84
CA VAL A 50 -8.15 -6.57 6.65
C VAL A 50 -7.94 -7.33 7.96
N SER A 51 -7.21 -8.45 7.93
CA SER A 51 -6.89 -9.22 9.14
C SER A 51 -6.02 -8.42 10.12
N GLY A 52 -5.04 -7.67 9.62
CA GLY A 52 -4.23 -6.78 10.44
C GLY A 52 -5.03 -5.61 11.03
N LEU A 53 -5.95 -5.02 10.26
CA LEU A 53 -6.88 -3.99 10.76
C LEU A 53 -7.69 -4.50 11.95
N ALA A 54 -8.28 -5.70 11.84
CA ALA A 54 -9.05 -6.33 12.93
C ALA A 54 -8.19 -6.52 14.20
N ARG A 55 -6.99 -7.09 14.04
CA ARG A 55 -6.05 -7.29 15.16
C ARG A 55 -5.64 -5.99 15.82
N ASN A 56 -5.38 -4.95 15.04
CA ASN A 56 -4.93 -3.65 15.55
C ASN A 56 -6.03 -2.92 16.33
N ILE A 57 -7.28 -3.00 15.85
CA ILE A 57 -8.45 -2.45 16.57
C ILE A 57 -8.64 -3.19 17.89
N LEU A 58 -8.66 -4.52 17.88
CA LEU A 58 -8.86 -5.33 19.08
C LEU A 58 -7.70 -5.19 20.07
N GLY A 59 -6.46 -5.06 19.59
CA GLY A 59 -5.29 -4.83 20.45
C GLY A 59 -5.35 -3.48 21.19
N LYS A 60 -5.92 -2.44 20.55
CA LYS A 60 -6.10 -1.12 21.16
C LYS A 60 -7.25 -1.10 22.17
N GLU A 61 -8.41 -1.64 21.78
CA GLU A 61 -9.65 -1.50 22.56
C GLU A 61 -9.87 -2.62 23.59
N LYS A 62 -9.29 -3.80 23.34
CA LYS A 62 -9.44 -5.00 24.17
C LYS A 62 -10.90 -5.41 24.39
N TYR A 63 -11.72 -5.40 23.32
CA TYR A 63 -13.08 -5.93 23.39
C TYR A 63 -13.05 -7.43 23.70
N GLU A 64 -13.69 -7.85 24.79
CA GLU A 64 -13.74 -9.26 25.22
C GLU A 64 -14.90 -10.03 24.57
N ASP A 65 -15.89 -9.30 24.03
CA ASP A 65 -17.12 -9.84 23.46
C ASP A 65 -17.09 -9.98 21.92
N VAL A 66 -15.95 -9.68 21.29
CA VAL A 66 -15.77 -9.81 19.83
C VAL A 66 -14.44 -10.50 19.55
N THR A 67 -14.51 -11.63 18.85
CA THR A 67 -13.31 -12.36 18.41
C THR A 67 -12.62 -11.66 17.23
N ASN A 68 -11.36 -11.99 16.97
CA ASN A 68 -10.64 -11.48 15.79
C ASN A 68 -11.31 -11.92 14.48
N GLU A 69 -11.84 -13.14 14.42
CA GLU A 69 -12.52 -13.67 13.23
C GLU A 69 -13.83 -12.91 12.97
N GLU A 70 -14.63 -12.63 14.01
CA GLU A 70 -15.86 -11.84 13.87
C GLU A 70 -15.58 -10.42 13.42
N MET A 71 -14.59 -9.75 14.04
CA MET A 71 -14.17 -8.40 13.63
C MET A 71 -13.71 -8.38 12.17
N GLU A 72 -12.83 -9.32 11.79
CA GLU A 72 -12.32 -9.42 10.42
C GLU A 72 -13.46 -9.63 9.42
N LYS A 73 -14.39 -10.55 9.72
CA LYS A 73 -15.54 -10.84 8.86
C LYS A 73 -16.40 -9.60 8.62
N VAL A 74 -16.70 -8.83 9.67
CA VAL A 74 -17.54 -7.62 9.53
C VAL A 74 -16.78 -6.51 8.80
N ILE A 75 -15.48 -6.32 9.07
CA ILE A 75 -14.66 -5.36 8.31
C ILE A 75 -14.64 -5.74 6.82
N ARG A 76 -14.41 -7.01 6.49
CA ARG A 76 -14.35 -7.51 5.11
C ARG A 76 -15.66 -7.26 4.37
N LYS A 77 -16.80 -7.57 5.00
CA LYS A 77 -18.15 -7.27 4.47
C LYS A 77 -18.30 -5.82 4.03
N TYR A 78 -17.85 -4.86 4.84
CA TYR A 78 -17.94 -3.44 4.49
C TYR A 78 -16.85 -2.99 3.54
N TYR A 79 -15.68 -3.63 3.58
CA TYR A 79 -14.59 -3.32 2.66
C TYR A 79 -14.98 -3.66 1.22
N ASP A 80 -15.62 -4.81 1.00
CA ASP A 80 -16.11 -5.21 -0.32
C ASP A 80 -17.10 -4.21 -0.92
N ILE A 81 -17.83 -3.48 -0.07
CA ILE A 81 -18.79 -2.44 -0.48
C ILE A 81 -18.10 -1.09 -0.73
N TYR A 82 -17.10 -0.75 0.08
CA TYR A 82 -16.53 0.60 0.13
C TYR A 82 -15.07 0.69 -0.32
N PHE A 83 -14.49 -0.35 -0.92
CA PHE A 83 -13.06 -0.40 -1.28
C PHE A 83 -12.61 0.75 -2.20
N ASP A 84 -13.52 1.33 -3.00
CA ASP A 84 -13.27 2.45 -3.91
C ASP A 84 -13.91 3.77 -3.43
N TYR A 85 -14.57 3.78 -2.26
CA TYR A 85 -15.30 4.93 -1.76
C TYR A 85 -14.37 6.11 -1.47
N GLY A 86 -14.49 7.16 -2.28
CA GLY A 86 -13.68 8.37 -2.15
C GLY A 86 -12.18 8.13 -2.34
N VAL A 87 -11.80 7.04 -3.02
CA VAL A 87 -10.42 6.70 -3.35
C VAL A 87 -9.99 7.44 -4.60
N GLU A 88 -8.90 8.19 -4.51
CA GLU A 88 -8.31 8.90 -5.64
C GLU A 88 -6.78 8.75 -5.62
N PRO A 89 -6.10 8.78 -6.78
CA PRO A 89 -4.65 8.88 -6.81
C PRO A 89 -4.15 10.13 -6.09
N TYR A 90 -3.00 10.04 -5.41
CA TYR A 90 -2.38 11.21 -4.79
C TYR A 90 -1.94 12.25 -5.85
N GLU A 91 -1.80 13.51 -5.41
CA GLU A 91 -1.32 14.59 -6.26
C GLU A 91 0.02 14.23 -6.92
N GLY A 92 0.09 14.43 -8.24
CA GLY A 92 1.29 14.13 -9.02
C GLY A 92 1.45 12.66 -9.44
N ILE A 93 0.74 11.70 -8.84
CA ILE A 93 0.83 10.28 -9.23
C ILE A 93 0.49 10.08 -10.72
N PRO A 94 -0.56 10.67 -11.29
CA PRO A 94 -0.80 10.61 -12.74
C PRO A 94 0.39 11.06 -13.58
N LYS A 95 1.08 12.14 -13.17
CA LYS A 95 2.27 12.67 -13.86
C LYS A 95 3.46 11.72 -13.76
N LEU A 96 3.65 11.06 -12.61
CA LEU A 96 4.68 10.04 -12.43
C LEU A 96 4.41 8.82 -13.32
N LEU A 97 3.18 8.32 -13.34
CA LEU A 97 2.82 7.16 -14.15
C LEU A 97 2.95 7.46 -15.65
N ASP A 98 2.52 8.65 -16.10
CA ASP A 98 2.75 9.13 -17.47
C ASP A 98 4.25 9.21 -17.79
N PHE A 99 5.06 9.74 -16.87
CA PHE A 99 6.52 9.83 -17.03
C PHE A 99 7.16 8.45 -17.21
N LEU A 100 6.76 7.45 -16.42
CA LEU A 100 7.30 6.08 -16.53
C LEU A 100 7.01 5.48 -17.90
N GLU A 101 5.77 5.59 -18.40
CA GLU A 101 5.40 5.07 -19.73
C GLU A 101 6.16 5.76 -20.85
N GLN A 102 6.23 7.10 -20.82
CA GLN A 102 6.93 7.88 -21.84
C GLN A 102 8.44 7.56 -21.90
N ASN A 103 9.03 7.09 -20.80
CA ASN A 103 10.44 6.76 -20.72
C ASN A 103 10.71 5.25 -20.77
N GLY A 104 9.69 4.43 -21.04
CA GLY A 104 9.82 2.97 -21.15
C GLY A 104 10.26 2.28 -19.86
N VAL A 105 10.01 2.89 -18.70
CA VAL A 105 10.31 2.30 -17.39
C VAL A 105 9.15 1.41 -16.97
N LYS A 106 9.44 0.15 -16.66
CA LYS A 106 8.44 -0.82 -16.21
C LYS A 106 7.88 -0.42 -14.86
N LYS A 107 6.64 -0.84 -14.58
CA LYS A 107 5.99 -0.54 -13.30
C LYS A 107 5.09 -1.65 -12.83
N GLY A 108 5.12 -1.92 -11.53
CA GLY A 108 4.26 -2.93 -10.91
C GLY A 108 3.83 -2.52 -9.50
N ILE A 109 2.91 -3.29 -8.93
CA ILE A 109 2.35 -3.03 -7.60
C ILE A 109 2.58 -4.25 -6.70
N VAL A 110 3.11 -4.02 -5.50
CA VAL A 110 3.16 -5.01 -4.39
C VAL A 110 2.49 -4.41 -3.16
N THR A 111 1.34 -4.96 -2.79
CA THR A 111 0.52 -4.43 -1.70
C THR A 111 0.03 -5.54 -0.76
N ASN A 112 -0.26 -5.17 0.49
CA ASN A 112 -0.92 -6.06 1.46
C ASN A 112 -2.45 -5.96 1.40
N LYS A 113 -3.02 -5.18 0.48
CA LYS A 113 -4.44 -5.27 0.12
C LYS A 113 -4.74 -6.62 -0.51
N ASP A 114 -5.89 -7.21 -0.21
CA ASP A 114 -6.34 -8.48 -0.81
C ASP A 114 -6.23 -8.44 -2.34
N HIS A 115 -5.74 -9.53 -2.95
CA HIS A 115 -5.38 -9.57 -4.37
C HIS A 115 -6.50 -9.08 -5.31
N GLU A 116 -7.70 -9.66 -5.20
CA GLU A 116 -8.85 -9.30 -6.04
C GLU A 116 -9.28 -7.84 -5.85
N THR A 117 -9.20 -7.33 -4.63
CA THR A 117 -9.54 -5.93 -4.32
C THR A 117 -8.48 -4.97 -4.87
N ALA A 118 -7.20 -5.36 -4.84
CA ALA A 118 -6.13 -4.60 -5.48
C ALA A 118 -6.33 -4.51 -7.00
N LEU A 119 -6.63 -5.64 -7.65
CA LEU A 119 -6.94 -5.67 -9.09
C LEU A 119 -8.14 -4.76 -9.41
N SER A 120 -9.23 -4.90 -8.66
CA SER A 120 -10.44 -4.09 -8.85
C SER A 120 -10.21 -2.60 -8.63
N ALA A 121 -9.38 -2.23 -7.65
CA ALA A 121 -9.05 -0.83 -7.39
C ALA A 121 -8.18 -0.22 -8.50
N VAL A 122 -7.19 -0.98 -9.00
CA VAL A 122 -6.32 -0.55 -10.10
C VAL A 122 -7.13 -0.40 -11.39
N ASP A 123 -8.01 -1.35 -11.71
CA ASP A 123 -8.89 -1.26 -12.89
C ASP A 123 -9.79 -0.02 -12.85
N LYS A 124 -10.38 0.28 -11.69
CA LYS A 124 -11.27 1.44 -11.55
C LYS A 124 -10.55 2.79 -11.57
N LYS A 125 -9.36 2.88 -10.97
CA LYS A 125 -8.72 4.18 -10.65
C LYS A 125 -7.45 4.45 -11.44
N LEU A 126 -6.80 3.43 -11.97
CA LEU A 126 -5.51 3.52 -12.64
C LEU A 126 -5.48 2.81 -14.01
N SER A 127 -6.64 2.44 -14.58
CA SER A 127 -6.75 1.75 -15.89
C SER A 127 -6.18 2.51 -17.08
N LYS A 128 -5.90 3.81 -16.95
CA LYS A 128 -5.18 4.56 -17.98
C LYS A 128 -3.76 4.03 -18.21
N TRP A 129 -3.13 3.43 -17.19
CA TRP A 129 -1.73 3.00 -17.24
C TRP A 129 -1.60 1.49 -17.16
N ASN A 130 -0.64 0.94 -17.90
CA ASN A 130 -0.37 -0.50 -17.88
C ASN A 130 0.62 -0.85 -16.76
N PHE A 131 0.29 -1.84 -15.94
CA PHE A 131 1.20 -2.40 -14.93
C PHE A 131 1.73 -3.76 -15.41
N ASP A 132 3.05 -3.96 -15.35
CA ASP A 132 3.71 -5.22 -15.70
C ASP A 132 3.38 -6.36 -14.71
N GLY A 133 2.85 -6.02 -13.53
CA GLY A 133 2.36 -6.99 -12.56
C GLY A 133 1.71 -6.31 -11.35
N ILE A 134 0.65 -6.93 -10.82
CA ILE A 134 -0.06 -6.48 -9.62
C ILE A 134 -0.14 -7.66 -8.67
N PHE A 135 0.48 -7.54 -7.50
CA PHE A 135 0.52 -8.57 -6.48
C PHE A 135 -0.06 -8.02 -5.18
N GLY A 136 -1.32 -8.34 -4.90
CA GLY A 136 -1.92 -8.17 -3.58
C GLY A 136 -1.73 -9.40 -2.67
N SER A 137 -2.26 -9.30 -1.47
CA SER A 137 -2.24 -10.33 -0.43
C SER A 137 -3.03 -11.58 -0.82
N ASN A 138 -2.41 -12.74 -0.60
CA ASN A 138 -3.05 -14.06 -0.60
C ASN A 138 -2.28 -14.98 0.35
N GLU A 139 -2.49 -14.82 1.66
CA GLU A 139 -1.72 -15.53 2.71
C GLU A 139 -1.89 -17.07 2.66
N LYS A 140 -2.87 -17.58 1.91
CA LYS A 140 -3.03 -19.03 1.69
C LYS A 140 -1.98 -19.58 0.72
N GLU A 141 -1.48 -18.75 -0.19
CA GLU A 141 -0.56 -19.18 -1.25
C GLU A 141 0.86 -18.65 -1.03
N TYR A 142 1.00 -17.43 -0.49
CA TYR A 142 2.29 -16.78 -0.31
C TYR A 142 2.29 -15.73 0.80
N PRO A 143 3.46 -15.42 1.40
CA PRO A 143 3.54 -14.47 2.51
C PRO A 143 3.32 -13.02 2.07
N ASN A 144 2.80 -12.21 2.99
CA ASN A 144 2.65 -10.77 2.85
C ASN A 144 3.97 -9.99 3.06
N LYS A 145 3.98 -8.71 2.67
CA LYS A 145 5.04 -7.76 3.09
C LYS A 145 5.16 -7.79 4.62
N PRO A 146 6.37 -7.81 5.20
CA PRO A 146 7.65 -7.42 4.58
C PRO A 146 8.44 -8.55 3.91
N ASN A 147 7.83 -9.72 3.69
CA ASN A 147 8.48 -10.78 2.95
C ASN A 147 8.70 -10.34 1.48
N PRO A 148 9.89 -10.53 0.89
CA PRO A 148 10.19 -10.07 -0.47
C PRO A 148 9.63 -10.98 -1.56
N TYR A 149 8.87 -12.03 -1.22
CA TYR A 149 8.32 -13.01 -2.17
C TYR A 149 7.68 -12.36 -3.40
N ASN A 150 6.75 -11.42 -3.21
CA ASN A 150 6.05 -10.77 -4.32
C ASN A 150 6.95 -9.85 -5.15
N VAL A 151 7.97 -9.24 -4.55
CA VAL A 151 9.00 -8.48 -5.28
C VAL A 151 9.79 -9.42 -6.18
N HIS A 152 10.26 -10.56 -5.65
CA HIS A 152 10.98 -11.55 -6.44
C HIS A 152 10.11 -12.19 -7.52
N LYS A 153 8.83 -12.43 -7.23
CA LYS A 153 7.87 -12.98 -8.18
C LYS A 153 7.66 -12.06 -9.38
N MET A 154 7.53 -10.75 -9.13
CA MET A 154 7.39 -9.75 -10.18
C MET A 154 8.63 -9.68 -11.08
N THR A 155 9.82 -9.80 -10.50
CA THR A 155 11.08 -9.58 -11.22
C THR A 155 11.62 -10.85 -11.89
N GLN A 156 11.11 -12.03 -11.51
CA GLN A 156 11.56 -13.35 -11.97
C GLN A 156 11.69 -13.45 -13.50
N ASN A 157 10.74 -12.88 -14.25
CA ASN A 157 10.70 -12.96 -15.71
C ASN A 157 11.14 -11.66 -16.42
N LEU A 158 11.54 -10.64 -15.68
CA LEU A 158 11.90 -9.34 -16.24
C LEU A 158 13.39 -9.22 -16.56
N ASN A 159 14.23 -10.10 -16.03
CA ASN A 159 15.70 -10.07 -16.20
C ASN A 159 16.31 -8.69 -15.85
N ILE A 160 15.83 -8.08 -14.77
CA ILE A 160 16.29 -6.77 -14.27
C ILE A 160 17.17 -7.00 -13.04
N SER A 161 18.34 -6.36 -12.99
CA SER A 161 19.21 -6.44 -11.81
C SER A 161 18.61 -5.67 -10.63
N LYS A 162 18.86 -6.11 -9.40
CA LYS A 162 18.28 -5.50 -8.19
C LYS A 162 18.60 -4.01 -8.04
N GLU A 163 19.75 -3.57 -8.52
CA GLU A 163 20.22 -2.17 -8.49
C GLU A 163 19.42 -1.27 -9.46
N LYS A 164 18.67 -1.88 -10.37
CA LYS A 164 17.79 -1.23 -11.35
C LYS A 164 16.33 -1.23 -10.94
N ILE A 165 16.03 -1.61 -9.69
CA ILE A 165 14.68 -1.68 -9.15
C ILE A 165 14.56 -0.67 -8.01
N LEU A 166 13.52 0.15 -8.09
CA LEU A 166 13.12 1.05 -7.02
C LEU A 166 11.77 0.60 -6.45
N PHE A 167 11.71 0.40 -5.14
CA PHE A 167 10.45 0.32 -4.43
C PHE A 167 10.01 1.73 -4.00
N VAL A 168 8.72 2.02 -4.07
CA VAL A 168 8.10 3.26 -3.59
C VAL A 168 6.98 2.85 -2.65
N GLY A 169 7.08 3.28 -1.39
CA GLY A 169 6.11 2.96 -0.35
C GLY A 169 5.98 4.12 0.65
N ASP A 170 5.08 4.00 1.61
CA ASP A 170 4.81 5.04 2.60
C ASP A 170 4.78 4.53 4.04
N MET A 171 5.07 3.25 4.24
CA MET A 171 5.14 2.64 5.56
C MET A 171 6.46 1.88 5.78
N LEU A 172 6.83 1.68 7.03
CA LEU A 172 8.01 0.91 7.46
C LEU A 172 7.99 -0.53 6.93
N VAL A 173 6.82 -1.10 6.69
CA VAL A 173 6.68 -2.42 6.05
C VAL A 173 7.26 -2.43 4.64
N ASP A 174 7.16 -1.33 3.89
CA ASP A 174 7.70 -1.20 2.54
C ASP A 174 9.22 -1.07 2.57
N VAL A 175 9.73 -0.26 3.50
CA VAL A 175 11.18 -0.14 3.76
C VAL A 175 11.78 -1.50 4.06
N ASN A 176 11.13 -2.27 4.94
CA ASN A 176 11.58 -3.62 5.27
C ASN A 176 11.44 -4.58 4.08
N THR A 177 10.40 -4.44 3.25
CA THR A 177 10.23 -5.25 2.03
C THR A 177 11.38 -5.01 1.05
N ALA A 178 11.68 -3.75 0.76
CA ALA A 178 12.76 -3.36 -0.14
C ALA A 178 14.12 -3.82 0.39
N LYS A 179 14.38 -3.65 1.69
CA LYS A 179 15.59 -4.14 2.37
C LYS A 179 15.72 -5.66 2.24
N ASN A 180 14.66 -6.41 2.51
CA ASN A 180 14.67 -7.87 2.41
C ASN A 180 14.85 -8.36 0.97
N ALA A 181 14.38 -7.60 -0.02
CA ALA A 181 14.59 -7.87 -1.44
C ALA A 181 15.96 -7.39 -1.94
N GLY A 182 16.69 -6.57 -1.17
CA GLY A 182 17.97 -6.00 -1.56
C GLY A 182 17.88 -4.97 -2.70
N ILE A 183 16.78 -4.20 -2.74
CA ILE A 183 16.52 -3.17 -3.77
C ILE A 183 16.44 -1.77 -3.13
N ASP A 184 16.56 -0.73 -3.95
CA ASP A 184 16.44 0.67 -3.49
C ASP A 184 15.00 0.98 -3.05
N ILE A 185 14.83 1.91 -2.12
CA ILE A 185 13.53 2.37 -1.60
C ILE A 185 13.45 3.88 -1.63
N VAL A 186 12.25 4.39 -1.93
CA VAL A 186 11.82 5.74 -1.60
C VAL A 186 10.59 5.67 -0.70
N TYR A 187 10.63 6.44 0.39
CA TYR A 187 9.56 6.55 1.38
C TYR A 187 8.78 7.85 1.19
N CYS A 188 7.47 7.75 0.99
CA CYS A 188 6.58 8.87 0.71
C CYS A 188 6.11 9.55 2.02
N LYS A 189 6.35 10.85 2.18
CA LYS A 189 5.94 11.59 3.39
C LYS A 189 4.47 12.00 3.43
N TRP A 190 3.68 11.68 2.41
CA TRP A 190 2.24 12.01 2.35
C TRP A 190 1.31 10.86 2.76
N GLY A 191 1.87 9.65 2.95
CA GLY A 191 1.07 8.47 3.22
C GLY A 191 0.78 8.21 4.69
N PHE A 192 0.41 6.97 4.97
CA PHE A 192 -0.10 6.51 6.26
C PHE A 192 0.99 6.37 7.32
N GLY A 193 2.23 6.05 6.95
CA GLY A 193 3.33 5.96 7.91
C GLY A 193 3.61 7.28 8.62
N GLU A 194 3.44 8.42 7.92
CA GLU A 194 3.54 9.77 8.51
C GLU A 194 2.43 9.99 9.55
N VAL A 195 1.17 9.66 9.21
CA VAL A 195 0.02 9.77 10.14
C VAL A 195 0.17 8.86 11.36
N LYS A 196 0.82 7.71 11.18
CA LYS A 196 1.14 6.75 12.25
C LYS A 196 2.30 7.22 13.13
N GLY A 197 3.13 8.15 12.66
CA GLY A 197 4.35 8.55 13.35
C GLY A 197 5.38 7.43 13.39
N GLU A 198 5.52 6.68 12.30
CA GLU A 198 6.51 5.60 12.23
C GLU A 198 7.95 6.15 12.32
N VAL A 199 8.80 5.45 13.06
CA VAL A 199 10.19 5.83 13.35
C VAL A 199 11.17 4.80 12.78
N GLY A 200 12.45 5.16 12.70
CA GLY A 200 13.50 4.26 12.20
C GLY A 200 13.57 4.16 10.67
N ILE A 201 13.02 5.14 9.97
CA ILE A 201 13.15 5.32 8.52
C ILE A 201 14.21 6.39 8.29
N ASP A 202 15.26 6.06 7.55
CA ASP A 202 16.35 6.99 7.25
C ASP A 202 15.83 8.21 6.46
N GLU A 203 16.36 9.40 6.75
CA GLU A 203 15.90 10.65 6.11
C GLU A 203 16.28 10.73 4.62
N ASP A 204 17.32 10.03 4.19
CA ASP A 204 17.81 10.04 2.81
C ASP A 204 16.90 9.31 1.82
N VAL A 205 16.06 8.39 2.30
CA VAL A 205 15.05 7.70 1.49
C VAL A 205 13.71 8.43 1.47
N LYS A 206 13.49 9.40 2.36
CA LYS A 206 12.21 10.12 2.45
C LYS A 206 12.09 11.18 1.36
N VAL A 207 10.92 11.23 0.73
CA VAL A 207 10.56 12.25 -0.26
C VAL A 207 9.25 12.95 0.13
N PRO A 208 9.20 14.29 0.09
CA PRO A 208 7.99 15.07 0.35
C PRO A 208 7.08 15.19 -0.87
N SER A 209 7.54 14.83 -2.07
CA SER A 209 6.75 14.98 -3.29
C SER A 209 7.06 13.93 -4.36
N VAL A 210 6.09 13.73 -5.26
CA VAL A 210 6.25 12.90 -6.46
C VAL A 210 7.34 13.41 -7.39
N GLN A 211 7.60 14.72 -7.43
CA GLN A 211 8.66 15.28 -8.27
C GLN A 211 10.04 14.79 -7.86
N GLU A 212 10.28 14.57 -6.56
CA GLU A 212 11.54 14.00 -6.08
C GLU A 212 11.68 12.52 -6.43
N ILE A 213 10.59 11.75 -6.45
CA ILE A 213 10.59 10.38 -7.00
C ILE A 213 11.09 10.40 -8.45
N ILE A 214 10.55 11.30 -9.27
CA ILE A 214 10.95 11.44 -10.68
C ILE A 214 12.44 11.76 -10.81
N GLU A 215 12.98 12.68 -10.00
CA GLU A 215 14.41 12.99 -10.05
C GLU A 215 15.29 11.83 -9.58
N ARG A 216 14.89 11.08 -8.55
CA ARG A 216 15.57 9.83 -8.14
C ARG A 216 15.59 8.80 -9.27
N ILE A 217 14.49 8.65 -10.01
CA ILE A 217 14.43 7.73 -11.16
C ILE A 217 15.33 8.21 -12.30
N LYS A 218 15.48 9.52 -12.50
CA LYS A 218 16.46 10.08 -13.45
C LYS A 218 17.91 9.88 -12.99
N GLY A 219 18.15 9.62 -11.71
CA GLY A 219 19.47 9.46 -11.11
C GLY A 219 20.10 10.78 -10.68
N LYS A 220 19.27 11.77 -10.31
CA LYS A 220 19.71 13.06 -9.77
C LYS A 220 19.51 13.14 -8.27
#